data_AF-A0A7H0GIX0-F1
#
_entry.id   AF-A0A7H0GIX0-F1
#
_cell.length_a   1.000
_cell.length_b   1.000
_cell.length_c   1.000
_cell.angle_alpha   90.00
_cell.angle_beta   90.00
_cell.angle_gamma   90.00
#
_symmetry.space_group_name_H-M   'P 1'
#
loop_
_entity.id
_entity.type
_entity.pdbx_description
1 polymer ?
#
loop_
_entity_poly.entity_id
_entity_poly.type
_entity_poly.pdbx_seq_one_letter_code
_entity_poly.pdbx_strand_id
1 'polypeptide(L)'
;MNSGALPSRDGFYPHDSAEIHALLGAALGAEVELPGGLGTTRKYIIQSITSAYQHLLQVAQERVQTSMSSNSAFISIPVPTVEDGVDFSHVHAVLKRQSAHSKMVMDAYQNGPLTLGIVAQMLGRSVVDVVTGWPNSGPKLFVSRGTTEDRQSSAQLLERPDAAYVVDAATIAELTRIGCQRALAVLPTVYCSTKTLEVLEVCLENAQTVGESGSLLDDEGQIRFIEYSARDKERRVALLREMVEAVRTHCEVIPAYGPDTLPDGLEKAEEALEAEEYSAMLLIAERDATLLTVDGRLAQLAAATLQRPWVWPQVLLMHAGSKGVIGPRDYSQAVLQQFLSNRTFVSLAADDLLWMALQGGFTLRYGIQQFKEYLASPDTEFVSGARVALGFLNLVASHHSQVKAFAELLGHLVEGALRHPSADAEWLLAKITDLAAQVVVSTAGPEMHYPPLETLREARANALGTFLGEAVQAGLELTAQPDQRRAVKLDALKCTVVPHLVFDGDVPELEAAVIAQVEPTLPPEASGQKTSLSEMGSPRFQCNK
;
A
#
# COMPACT_ATOMS: atom_id res chain seq x y z
N MET A 1 25.27 19.19 28.88
CA MET A 1 24.93 18.10 27.95
C MET A 1 26.14 17.19 27.88
N ASN A 2 26.02 15.94 28.34
CA ASN A 2 27.08 14.94 28.21
C ASN A 2 27.11 14.49 26.74
N SER A 3 27.90 15.16 25.93
CA SER A 3 28.33 14.61 24.65
C SER A 3 29.10 13.32 24.92
N GLY A 4 28.68 12.21 24.31
CA GLY A 4 29.37 10.93 24.43
C GLY A 4 30.85 11.01 24.02
N ALA A 5 31.64 10.02 24.43
CA ALA A 5 33.05 9.93 24.08
C ALA A 5 33.23 9.90 22.55
N LEU A 6 34.15 10.71 22.04
CA LEU A 6 34.51 10.70 20.63
C LEU A 6 35.18 9.36 20.26
N PRO A 7 34.97 8.84 19.03
CA PRO A 7 35.56 7.58 18.61
C PRO A 7 37.08 7.66 18.56
N SER A 8 37.77 6.64 19.06
CA SER A 8 39.22 6.49 18.95
C SER A 8 39.61 6.16 17.51
N ARG A 9 40.03 7.17 16.76
CA ARG A 9 40.50 7.11 15.36
C ARG A 9 41.76 7.96 15.20
N ASP A 10 42.52 7.72 14.13
CA ASP A 10 43.67 8.55 13.76
C ASP A 10 43.29 10.04 13.72
N GLY A 11 44.05 10.87 14.43
CA GLY A 11 43.82 12.30 14.57
C GLY A 11 42.94 12.71 15.76
N PHE A 12 42.35 11.77 16.50
CA PHE A 12 41.63 12.02 17.75
C PHE A 12 42.39 11.44 18.93
N TYR A 13 42.77 12.30 19.88
CA TYR A 13 43.54 11.91 21.06
C TYR A 13 42.66 11.90 22.33
N PRO A 14 42.89 10.96 23.26
CA PRO A 14 42.23 10.96 24.58
C PRO A 14 42.47 12.28 25.33
N HIS A 15 41.48 12.72 26.10
CA HIS A 15 41.54 13.99 26.85
C HIS A 15 42.72 14.08 27.85
N ASP A 16 43.25 12.94 28.26
CA ASP A 16 44.33 12.73 29.23
C ASP A 16 45.68 12.43 28.56
N SER A 17 45.76 12.53 27.22
CA SER A 17 47.00 12.29 26.49
C SER A 17 47.99 13.45 26.65
N ALA A 18 49.28 13.12 26.60
CA ALA A 18 50.36 14.12 26.69
C ALA A 18 50.30 15.14 25.53
N GLU A 19 49.82 14.70 24.37
CA GLU A 19 49.60 15.52 23.18
C GLU A 19 48.48 16.55 23.39
N ILE A 20 47.37 16.15 24.01
CA ILE A 20 46.27 17.08 24.33
C ILE A 20 46.72 18.11 25.37
N HIS A 21 47.43 17.69 26.42
CA HIS A 21 47.95 18.61 27.43
C HIS A 21 48.88 19.69 26.84
N ALA A 22 49.67 19.35 25.82
CA ALA A 22 50.53 20.31 25.12
C ALA A 22 49.76 21.30 24.21
N LEU A 23 48.52 20.96 23.83
CA LEU A 23 47.66 21.76 22.96
C LEU A 23 46.62 22.60 23.73
N LEU A 24 46.34 22.25 24.99
CA LEU A 24 45.37 22.96 25.83
C LEU A 24 45.82 24.41 26.08
N GLY A 25 44.99 25.37 25.67
CA GLY A 25 45.23 26.81 25.85
C GLY A 25 46.11 27.46 24.78
N ALA A 26 46.59 26.70 23.79
CA ALA A 26 47.36 27.24 22.68
C ALA A 26 46.45 28.00 21.69
N ALA A 27 46.93 29.14 21.19
CA ALA A 27 46.19 30.02 20.29
C ALA A 27 46.56 29.79 18.82
N LEU A 28 45.74 30.31 17.91
CA LEU A 28 46.03 30.32 16.47
C LEU A 28 47.42 30.94 16.21
N GLY A 29 48.27 30.24 15.48
CA GLY A 29 49.64 30.65 15.16
C GLY A 29 50.69 30.33 16.24
N ALA A 30 50.30 29.72 17.37
CA ALA A 30 51.27 29.31 18.39
C ALA A 30 52.11 28.11 17.94
N GLU A 31 53.40 28.12 18.30
CA GLU A 31 54.29 26.97 18.18
C GLU A 31 54.15 26.05 19.39
N VAL A 32 53.93 24.77 19.13
CA VAL A 32 53.76 23.72 20.15
C VAL A 32 54.71 22.55 19.85
N GLU A 33 55.31 22.00 20.90
CA GLU A 33 56.20 20.84 20.80
C GLU A 33 55.44 19.58 21.23
N LEU A 34 55.32 18.61 20.31
CA LEU A 34 54.66 17.33 20.57
C LEU A 34 55.68 16.19 20.61
N PRO A 35 55.46 15.16 21.45
CA PRO A 35 56.29 13.96 21.46
C PRO A 35 56.15 13.20 20.12
N GLY A 36 57.28 12.87 19.51
CA GLY A 36 57.41 12.07 18.30
C GLY A 36 57.91 10.65 18.62
N GLY A 37 57.92 9.79 17.59
CA GLY A 37 58.47 8.44 17.71
C GLY A 37 59.95 8.43 18.12
N LEU A 38 60.37 7.39 18.83
CA LEU A 38 61.76 7.17 19.28
C LEU A 38 62.32 8.28 20.21
N GLY A 39 61.46 8.93 21.01
CA GLY A 39 61.90 9.93 22.00
C GLY A 39 62.30 11.29 21.40
N THR A 40 61.93 11.55 20.15
CA THR A 40 62.15 12.85 19.49
C THR A 40 61.00 13.81 19.80
N THR A 41 61.23 15.12 19.76
CA THR A 41 60.16 16.14 19.80
C THR A 41 59.97 16.77 18.42
N ARG A 42 58.73 17.06 18.04
CA ARG A 42 58.38 17.70 16.78
C ARG A 42 57.67 19.02 17.04
N LYS A 43 58.09 20.06 16.33
CA LYS A 43 57.48 21.40 16.40
C LYS A 43 56.34 21.52 15.40
N TYR A 44 55.21 22.01 15.86
CA TYR A 44 54.02 22.28 15.04
C TYR A 44 53.56 23.73 15.26
N ILE A 45 52.95 24.32 14.23
CA ILE A 45 52.27 25.61 14.31
C ILE A 45 50.77 25.37 14.19
N ILE A 46 49.98 25.96 15.09
CA ILE A 46 48.53 25.84 15.06
C ILE A 46 47.98 26.69 13.91
N GLN A 47 47.51 26.03 12.84
CA GLN A 47 46.97 26.72 11.67
C GLN A 47 45.50 27.11 11.82
N SER A 48 44.71 26.31 12.54
CA SER A 48 43.27 26.53 12.75
C SER A 48 42.83 25.92 14.08
N ILE A 49 41.80 26.51 14.69
CA ILE A 49 41.11 25.98 15.86
C ILE A 49 39.64 25.94 15.51
N THR A 50 39.06 24.74 15.47
CA THR A 50 37.64 24.52 15.17
C THR A 50 37.06 23.51 16.15
N SER A 51 35.74 23.42 16.23
CA SER A 51 35.12 22.38 17.05
C SER A 51 35.33 21.00 16.42
N ALA A 52 35.54 19.99 17.25
CA ALA A 52 35.65 18.60 16.79
C ALA A 52 34.43 18.17 15.97
N TYR A 53 33.23 18.67 16.30
CA TYR A 53 32.00 18.41 15.56
C TYR A 53 31.98 19.05 14.17
N GLN A 54 32.40 20.30 14.04
CA GLN A 54 32.51 20.96 12.73
C GLN A 54 33.57 20.30 11.86
N HIS A 55 34.69 19.90 12.45
CA HIS A 55 35.72 19.15 11.72
C HIS A 55 35.21 17.78 11.26
N LEU A 56 34.52 17.03 12.13
CA LEU A 56 33.90 15.75 11.75
C LEU A 56 32.83 15.92 10.68
N LEU A 57 32.03 16.99 10.74
CA LEU A 57 31.06 17.32 9.69
C LEU A 57 31.75 17.65 8.37
N GLN A 58 32.82 18.44 8.40
CA GLN A 58 33.60 18.76 7.20
C GLN A 58 34.25 17.51 6.60
N VAL A 59 34.86 16.64 7.42
CA VAL A 59 35.43 15.36 6.97
C VAL A 59 34.35 14.44 6.40
N ALA A 60 33.16 14.42 7.00
CA ALA A 60 32.02 13.67 6.47
C ALA A 60 31.57 14.24 5.10
N GLN A 61 31.44 15.55 4.98
CA GLN A 61 31.10 16.24 3.73
C GLN A 61 32.15 16.00 2.64
N GLU A 62 33.45 16.13 2.97
CA GLU A 62 34.55 15.86 2.06
C GLU A 62 34.52 14.41 1.59
N ARG A 63 34.25 13.44 2.47
CA ARG A 63 34.11 12.02 2.09
C ARG A 63 32.89 11.75 1.21
N VAL A 64 31.77 12.43 1.46
CA VAL A 64 30.57 12.35 0.60
C VAL A 64 30.81 13.00 -0.76
N GLN A 65 31.58 14.08 -0.82
CA GLN A 65 31.93 14.77 -2.08
C GLN A 65 33.02 14.05 -2.87
N THR A 66 33.94 13.35 -2.20
CA THR A 66 35.07 12.63 -2.81
C THR A 66 34.80 11.16 -3.04
N SER A 67 33.66 10.61 -2.59
CA SER A 67 33.28 9.23 -2.89
C SER A 67 33.08 9.07 -4.39
N MET A 68 34.07 8.46 -5.07
CA MET A 68 34.02 8.17 -6.50
C MET A 68 33.11 6.98 -6.85
N SER A 69 32.43 6.39 -5.87
CA SER A 69 31.47 5.32 -6.11
C SER A 69 30.12 5.89 -6.54
N SER A 70 29.60 5.41 -7.67
CA SER A 70 28.23 5.67 -8.13
C SER A 70 27.14 5.23 -7.13
N ASN A 71 27.50 4.44 -6.11
CA ASN A 71 26.61 3.85 -5.12
C ASN A 71 26.71 4.53 -3.75
N SER A 72 27.02 5.84 -3.69
CA SER A 72 26.98 6.57 -2.42
C SER A 72 25.55 6.62 -1.89
N ALA A 73 25.34 6.13 -0.66
CA ALA A 73 24.06 6.25 0.06
C ALA A 73 23.71 7.70 0.46
N PHE A 74 24.64 8.64 0.24
CA PHE A 74 24.47 10.05 0.59
C PHE A 74 24.68 10.94 -0.63
N ILE A 75 23.75 11.87 -0.84
CA ILE A 75 23.83 12.90 -1.88
C ILE A 75 23.80 14.25 -1.16
N SER A 76 24.85 15.05 -1.35
CA SER A 76 24.88 16.44 -0.90
C SER A 76 24.42 17.33 -2.05
N ILE A 77 23.30 18.05 -1.87
CA ILE A 77 22.80 19.00 -2.86
C ILE A 77 23.14 20.41 -2.40
N PRO A 78 23.91 21.20 -3.18
CA PRO A 78 24.19 22.58 -2.83
C PRO A 78 22.91 23.43 -2.92
N VAL A 79 22.65 24.24 -1.91
CA VAL A 79 21.53 25.19 -1.87
C VAL A 79 22.10 26.60 -1.64
N PRO A 80 22.46 27.33 -2.70
CA PRO A 80 23.07 28.65 -2.56
C PRO A 80 22.04 29.68 -2.06
N THR A 81 22.51 30.66 -1.29
CA THR A 81 21.73 31.85 -0.92
C THR A 81 22.01 32.95 -1.94
N VAL A 82 20.94 33.46 -2.56
CA VAL A 82 20.95 34.58 -3.51
C VAL A 82 20.27 35.81 -2.89
N GLU A 83 20.41 36.99 -3.50
CA GLU A 83 19.88 38.26 -2.95
C GLU A 83 18.36 38.21 -2.67
N ASP A 84 17.60 37.44 -3.46
CA ASP A 84 16.14 37.25 -3.32
C ASP A 84 15.73 36.02 -2.47
N GLY A 85 16.68 35.36 -1.79
CA GLY A 85 16.40 34.23 -0.89
C GLY A 85 17.21 32.97 -1.18
N VAL A 86 16.63 31.80 -0.92
CA VAL A 86 17.30 30.49 -1.07
C VAL A 86 16.98 29.89 -2.44
N ASP A 87 18.01 29.53 -3.22
CA ASP A 87 17.83 28.92 -4.54
C ASP A 87 17.70 27.38 -4.44
N PHE A 88 16.47 26.89 -4.54
CA PHE A 88 16.15 25.46 -4.53
C PHE A 88 16.22 24.80 -5.92
N SER A 89 16.67 25.48 -6.97
CA SER A 89 16.67 24.94 -8.34
C SER A 89 17.42 23.62 -8.47
N HIS A 90 18.50 23.44 -7.71
CA HIS A 90 19.27 22.19 -7.68
C HIS A 90 18.49 21.05 -7.01
N VAL A 91 17.77 21.35 -5.91
CA VAL A 91 16.90 20.38 -5.23
C VAL A 91 15.77 19.96 -6.15
N HIS A 92 15.10 20.91 -6.81
CA HIS A 92 14.08 20.63 -7.82
C HIS A 92 14.63 19.74 -8.95
N ALA A 93 15.83 20.04 -9.47
CA ALA A 93 16.43 19.25 -10.55
C ALA A 93 16.71 17.80 -10.12
N VAL A 94 17.17 17.58 -8.88
CA VAL A 94 17.41 16.23 -8.35
C VAL A 94 16.09 15.49 -8.13
N LEU A 95 15.08 16.12 -7.51
CA LEU A 95 13.77 15.50 -7.29
C LEU A 95 13.06 15.17 -8.60
N LYS A 96 13.14 16.06 -9.59
CA LYS A 96 12.59 15.81 -10.94
C LYS A 96 13.28 14.64 -11.64
N ARG A 97 14.60 14.50 -11.50
CA ARG A 97 15.34 13.34 -12.01
C ARG A 97 14.93 12.05 -11.30
N GLN A 98 14.76 12.10 -9.98
CA GLN A 98 14.29 10.95 -9.19
C GLN A 98 12.86 10.53 -9.57
N SER A 99 11.95 11.50 -9.75
CA SER A 99 10.58 11.28 -10.22
C SER A 99 10.57 10.69 -11.64
N ALA A 100 11.37 11.24 -12.56
CA ALA A 100 11.50 10.72 -13.91
C ALA A 100 12.09 9.30 -13.96
N HIS A 101 13.09 9.00 -13.11
CA HIS A 101 13.66 7.65 -12.97
C HIS A 101 12.62 6.67 -12.43
N SER A 102 11.89 7.05 -11.37
CA SER A 102 10.82 6.21 -10.81
C SER A 102 9.76 5.91 -11.86
N LYS A 103 9.33 6.92 -12.63
CA LYS A 103 8.38 6.75 -13.73
C LYS A 103 8.92 5.81 -14.81
N MET A 104 10.18 5.95 -15.21
CA MET A 104 10.84 5.05 -16.17
C MET A 104 10.80 3.59 -15.68
N VAL A 105 11.10 3.34 -14.40
CA VAL A 105 11.06 1.98 -13.82
C VAL A 105 9.63 1.43 -13.84
N MET A 106 8.63 2.23 -13.48
CA MET A 106 7.23 1.80 -13.52
C MET A 106 6.76 1.52 -14.96
N ASP A 107 7.14 2.36 -15.92
CA ASP A 107 6.84 2.14 -17.34
C ASP A 107 7.52 0.85 -17.86
N ALA A 108 8.74 0.56 -17.40
CA ALA A 108 9.44 -0.69 -17.71
C ALA A 108 8.75 -1.90 -17.06
N TYR A 109 8.24 -1.79 -15.84
CA TYR A 109 7.45 -2.85 -15.18
C TYR A 109 6.14 -3.13 -15.92
N GLN A 110 5.44 -2.08 -16.37
CA GLN A 110 4.19 -2.22 -17.11
C GLN A 110 4.38 -3.03 -18.41
N ASN A 111 5.47 -2.75 -19.13
CA ASN A 111 5.72 -3.30 -20.46
C ASN A 111 6.64 -4.53 -20.47
N GLY A 112 7.29 -4.84 -19.35
CA GLY A 112 8.34 -5.84 -19.27
C GLY A 112 8.07 -6.96 -18.25
N PRO A 113 8.90 -8.02 -18.27
CA PRO A 113 8.82 -9.14 -17.33
C PRO A 113 9.66 -8.88 -16.07
N LEU A 114 9.61 -7.69 -15.48
CA LEU A 114 10.40 -7.35 -14.30
C LEU A 114 9.71 -7.86 -13.02
N THR A 115 10.44 -8.62 -12.19
CA THR A 115 9.98 -9.00 -10.85
C THR A 115 10.01 -7.82 -9.89
N LEU A 116 9.32 -7.93 -8.76
CA LEU A 116 9.29 -6.89 -7.74
C LEU A 116 10.65 -6.71 -7.07
N GLY A 117 11.46 -7.76 -6.93
CA GLY A 117 12.85 -7.63 -6.46
C GLY A 117 13.71 -6.81 -7.42
N ILE A 118 13.59 -7.03 -8.74
CA ILE A 118 14.28 -6.21 -9.75
C ILE A 118 13.81 -4.75 -9.68
N VAL A 119 12.50 -4.52 -9.58
CA VAL A 119 11.92 -3.17 -9.43
C VAL A 119 12.45 -2.50 -8.17
N ALA A 120 12.49 -3.22 -7.05
CA ALA A 120 13.01 -2.71 -5.78
C ALA A 120 14.48 -2.31 -5.89
N GLN A 121 15.30 -3.14 -6.52
CA GLN A 121 16.71 -2.85 -6.78
C GLN A 121 16.88 -1.60 -7.67
N MET A 122 16.11 -1.49 -8.76
CA MET A 122 16.16 -0.33 -9.66
C MET A 122 15.72 0.98 -8.99
N LEU A 123 14.80 0.91 -8.02
CA LEU A 123 14.34 2.05 -7.23
C LEU A 123 15.23 2.33 -6.01
N GLY A 124 16.18 1.46 -5.68
CA GLY A 124 17.00 1.55 -4.48
C GLY A 124 16.17 1.43 -3.19
N ARG A 125 15.10 0.63 -3.21
CA ARG A 125 14.20 0.41 -2.07
C ARG A 125 14.15 -1.06 -1.70
N SER A 126 13.64 -1.38 -0.51
CA SER A 126 13.34 -2.77 -0.17
C SER A 126 12.09 -3.23 -0.93
N VAL A 127 11.99 -4.54 -1.24
CA VAL A 127 10.77 -5.12 -1.83
C VAL A 127 9.55 -4.90 -0.93
N VAL A 128 9.75 -4.86 0.39
CA VAL A 128 8.72 -4.54 1.38
C VAL A 128 8.16 -3.14 1.18
N ASP A 129 9.02 -2.14 0.99
CA ASP A 129 8.59 -0.75 0.71
C ASP A 129 7.86 -0.65 -0.63
N VAL A 130 8.32 -1.38 -1.66
CA VAL A 130 7.67 -1.40 -2.97
C VAL A 130 6.25 -1.97 -2.90
N VAL A 131 6.06 -3.10 -2.22
CA VAL A 131 4.73 -3.74 -2.11
C VAL A 131 3.78 -2.92 -1.25
N THR A 132 4.28 -2.39 -0.13
CA THR A 132 3.45 -1.63 0.82
C THR A 132 3.13 -0.21 0.34
N GLY A 133 4.03 0.39 -0.45
CA GLY A 133 3.91 1.74 -1.01
C GLY A 133 3.62 1.77 -2.52
N TRP A 134 3.07 0.69 -3.09
CA TRP A 134 2.79 0.62 -4.52
C TRP A 134 1.84 1.76 -4.96
N PRO A 135 2.15 2.52 -6.02
CA PRO A 135 1.39 3.71 -6.36
C PRO A 135 0.01 3.39 -6.97
N ASN A 136 -0.98 4.18 -6.55
CA ASN A 136 -2.35 4.13 -7.08
C ASN A 136 -2.49 4.73 -8.49
N SER A 137 -1.59 5.64 -8.87
CA SER A 137 -1.59 6.30 -10.19
C SER A 137 -0.64 5.65 -11.20
N GLY A 138 0.12 4.62 -10.78
CA GLY A 138 1.02 3.87 -11.64
C GLY A 138 0.36 2.64 -12.28
N PRO A 139 1.14 1.80 -12.98
CA PRO A 139 0.64 0.53 -13.48
C PRO A 139 0.17 -0.35 -12.32
N LYS A 140 -0.83 -1.20 -12.59
CA LYS A 140 -1.30 -2.19 -11.63
C LYS A 140 -0.18 -3.16 -11.26
N LEU A 141 -0.02 -3.47 -9.98
CA LEU A 141 0.88 -4.51 -9.50
C LEU A 141 0.33 -5.85 -10.00
N PHE A 142 1.08 -6.52 -10.88
CA PHE A 142 0.67 -7.79 -11.47
C PHE A 142 0.76 -8.92 -10.45
N VAL A 143 -0.39 -9.38 -9.95
CA VAL A 143 -0.51 -10.51 -9.02
C VAL A 143 -0.89 -11.77 -9.78
N SER A 144 -2.01 -11.73 -10.48
CA SER A 144 -2.48 -12.82 -11.33
C SER A 144 -3.36 -12.32 -12.48
N ARG A 145 -3.61 -13.21 -13.45
CA ARG A 145 -4.59 -12.98 -14.54
C ARG A 145 -6.02 -13.30 -14.08
N GLY A 146 -6.13 -14.28 -13.18
CA GLY A 146 -7.37 -14.59 -12.49
C GLY A 146 -8.47 -15.20 -13.32
N THR A 147 -8.12 -15.91 -14.37
CA THR A 147 -9.14 -16.68 -15.09
C THR A 147 -9.85 -17.62 -14.11
N THR A 148 -11.10 -17.97 -14.41
CA THR A 148 -11.85 -18.93 -13.57
C THR A 148 -11.11 -20.26 -13.45
N GLU A 149 -10.39 -20.66 -14.50
CA GLU A 149 -9.52 -21.84 -14.55
C GLU A 149 -8.30 -21.69 -13.61
N ASP A 150 -7.61 -20.54 -13.63
CA ASP A 150 -6.48 -20.26 -12.72
C ASP A 150 -6.93 -20.32 -11.25
N ARG A 151 -8.10 -19.75 -10.94
CA ARG A 151 -8.66 -19.78 -9.58
C ARG A 151 -9.01 -21.18 -9.13
N GLN A 152 -9.67 -21.98 -9.99
CA GLN A 152 -10.07 -23.34 -9.64
C GLN A 152 -8.86 -24.26 -9.45
N SER A 153 -7.88 -24.19 -10.35
CA SER A 153 -6.63 -24.94 -10.23
C SER A 153 -5.85 -24.54 -8.97
N SER A 154 -5.75 -23.24 -8.68
CA SER A 154 -5.10 -22.74 -7.45
C SER A 154 -5.82 -23.19 -6.18
N ALA A 155 -7.16 -23.19 -6.17
CA ALA A 155 -7.94 -23.68 -5.04
C ALA A 155 -7.71 -25.18 -4.81
N GLN A 156 -7.60 -26.00 -5.87
CA GLN A 156 -7.28 -27.42 -5.75
C GLN A 156 -5.88 -27.64 -5.18
N LEU A 157 -4.91 -26.79 -5.52
CA LEU A 157 -3.56 -26.89 -4.96
C LEU A 157 -3.56 -26.73 -3.44
N LEU A 158 -4.42 -25.85 -2.91
CA LEU A 158 -4.56 -25.56 -1.47
C LEU A 158 -5.27 -26.65 -0.66
N GLU A 159 -6.04 -27.53 -1.30
CA GLU A 159 -6.72 -28.64 -0.60
C GLU A 159 -5.80 -29.87 -0.40
N ARG A 160 -4.56 -29.84 -0.92
CA ARG A 160 -3.62 -30.97 -0.81
C ARG A 160 -3.06 -31.06 0.62
N PRO A 161 -3.30 -32.16 1.36
CA PRO A 161 -2.91 -32.26 2.77
C PRO A 161 -1.40 -32.38 3.00
N ASP A 162 -0.65 -32.89 2.02
CA ASP A 162 0.80 -33.12 2.11
C ASP A 162 1.61 -32.08 1.30
N ALA A 163 1.00 -30.96 0.93
CA ALA A 163 1.66 -29.94 0.12
C ALA A 163 2.55 -29.02 0.95
N ALA A 164 3.73 -28.72 0.41
CA ALA A 164 4.62 -27.68 0.90
C ALA A 164 4.46 -26.39 0.08
N TYR A 165 4.59 -25.26 0.76
CA TYR A 165 4.55 -23.94 0.15
C TYR A 165 5.82 -23.17 0.48
N VAL A 166 6.30 -22.35 -0.44
CA VAL A 166 7.36 -21.37 -0.20
C VAL A 166 6.78 -19.98 -0.33
N VAL A 167 7.00 -19.13 0.66
CA VAL A 167 6.55 -17.73 0.67
C VAL A 167 7.75 -16.77 0.66
N ASP A 168 7.62 -15.68 -0.09
CA ASP A 168 8.62 -14.63 -0.21
C ASP A 168 8.33 -13.41 0.69
N ALA A 169 9.31 -12.52 0.82
CA ALA A 169 9.20 -11.32 1.65
C ALA A 169 8.08 -10.38 1.18
N ALA A 170 7.88 -10.26 -0.14
CA ALA A 170 6.84 -9.46 -0.76
C ALA A 170 5.44 -9.91 -0.30
N THR A 171 5.24 -11.21 -0.18
CA THR A 171 3.95 -11.81 0.17
C THR A 171 3.68 -11.76 1.65
N ILE A 172 4.69 -11.96 2.49
CA ILE A 172 4.58 -11.68 3.92
C ILE A 172 4.22 -10.22 4.16
N ALA A 173 4.86 -9.29 3.44
CA ALA A 173 4.55 -7.88 3.51
C ALA A 173 3.09 -7.59 3.11
N GLU A 174 2.62 -8.18 2.01
CA GLU A 174 1.23 -8.03 1.55
C GLU A 174 0.22 -8.60 2.56
N LEU A 175 0.42 -9.83 3.03
CA LEU A 175 -0.48 -10.49 3.98
C LEU A 175 -0.55 -9.74 5.32
N THR A 176 0.57 -9.19 5.78
CA THR A 176 0.64 -8.39 7.01
C THR A 176 -0.03 -7.03 6.80
N ARG A 177 0.21 -6.37 5.67
CA ARG A 177 -0.42 -5.08 5.32
C ARG A 177 -1.95 -5.18 5.31
N ILE A 178 -2.49 -6.31 4.85
CA ILE A 178 -3.93 -6.59 4.85
C ILE A 178 -4.45 -7.27 6.13
N GLY A 179 -3.60 -7.45 7.14
CA GLY A 179 -3.97 -8.02 8.44
C GLY A 179 -4.39 -9.50 8.41
N CYS A 180 -3.96 -10.25 7.39
CA CYS A 180 -4.36 -11.64 7.15
C CYS A 180 -3.19 -12.63 7.14
N GLN A 181 -2.07 -12.33 7.81
CA GLN A 181 -0.94 -13.25 7.98
C GLN A 181 -1.33 -14.61 8.57
N ARG A 182 -2.37 -14.66 9.41
CA ARG A 182 -2.91 -15.92 9.97
C ARG A 182 -3.43 -16.88 8.90
N ALA A 183 -3.71 -16.39 7.69
CA ALA A 183 -4.16 -17.23 6.59
C ALA A 183 -3.11 -18.29 6.23
N LEU A 184 -1.83 -18.06 6.52
CA LEU A 184 -0.77 -19.06 6.34
C LEU A 184 -0.99 -20.32 7.20
N ALA A 185 -1.67 -20.21 8.34
CA ALA A 185 -1.89 -21.32 9.27
C ALA A 185 -2.82 -22.43 8.74
N VAL A 186 -3.52 -22.20 7.62
CA VAL A 186 -4.33 -23.25 6.96
C VAL A 186 -3.51 -24.17 6.07
N LEU A 187 -2.30 -23.75 5.71
CA LEU A 187 -1.40 -24.53 4.87
C LEU A 187 -0.70 -25.60 5.73
N PRO A 188 -0.51 -26.83 5.21
CA PRO A 188 0.14 -27.89 5.98
C PRO A 188 1.57 -27.53 6.39
N THR A 189 2.36 -27.05 5.42
CA THR A 189 3.75 -26.64 5.64
C THR A 189 4.06 -25.41 4.82
N VAL A 190 4.57 -24.37 5.47
CA VAL A 190 5.03 -23.14 4.81
C VAL A 190 6.50 -22.95 5.14
N TYR A 191 7.33 -22.86 4.10
CA TYR A 191 8.74 -22.54 4.20
C TYR A 191 8.98 -21.09 3.79
N CYS A 192 10.02 -20.48 4.34
CA CYS A 192 10.64 -19.31 3.74
C CYS A 192 12.17 -19.45 3.83
N SER A 193 12.88 -18.75 2.95
CA SER A 193 14.33 -18.79 2.98
C SER A 193 14.88 -18.01 4.18
N THR A 194 16.09 -18.31 4.63
CA THR A 194 16.81 -17.45 5.59
C THR A 194 16.95 -16.02 5.06
N LYS A 195 17.12 -15.86 3.74
CA LYS A 195 17.21 -14.56 3.08
C LYS A 195 15.92 -13.76 3.19
N THR A 196 14.77 -14.42 3.11
CA THR A 196 13.45 -13.82 3.32
C THR A 196 13.35 -13.22 4.71
N LEU A 197 13.76 -13.96 5.75
CA LEU A 197 13.77 -13.44 7.12
C LEU A 197 14.77 -12.28 7.29
N GLU A 198 15.99 -12.41 6.74
CA GLU A 198 17.01 -11.35 6.79
C GLU A 198 16.50 -10.03 6.18
N VAL A 199 15.82 -10.08 5.02
CA VAL A 199 15.25 -8.89 4.38
C VAL A 199 14.26 -8.18 5.32
N LEU A 200 13.38 -8.93 6.00
CA LEU A 200 12.41 -8.36 6.93
C LEU A 200 13.08 -7.80 8.20
N GLU A 201 14.09 -8.51 8.74
CA GLU A 201 14.82 -8.07 9.93
C GLU A 201 15.66 -6.81 9.66
N VAL A 202 16.31 -6.72 8.50
CA VAL A 202 17.05 -5.51 8.06
C VAL A 202 16.08 -4.33 7.91
N CYS A 203 14.89 -4.54 7.33
CA CYS A 203 13.88 -3.48 7.25
C CYS A 203 13.46 -3.00 8.64
N LEU A 204 13.23 -3.93 9.58
CA LEU A 204 12.87 -3.61 10.97
C LEU A 204 13.98 -2.84 11.69
N GLU A 205 15.23 -3.26 11.56
CA GLU A 205 16.39 -2.59 12.15
C GLU A 205 16.55 -1.17 11.59
N ASN A 206 16.43 -0.99 10.28
CA ASN A 206 16.49 0.33 9.63
C ASN A 206 15.37 1.25 10.14
N ALA A 207 14.14 0.76 10.25
CA ALA A 207 13.02 1.55 10.76
C ALA A 207 13.18 1.97 12.23
N GLN A 208 13.92 1.19 13.03
CA GLN A 208 14.21 1.52 14.44
C GLN A 208 15.35 2.54 14.57
N THR A 209 16.40 2.38 13.79
CA THR A 209 17.66 3.14 13.91
C THR A 209 17.64 4.47 13.17
N VAL A 210 17.01 4.53 11.99
CA VAL A 210 17.01 5.75 11.18
C VAL A 210 16.00 6.76 11.74
N GLY A 211 16.47 7.98 11.98
CA GLY A 211 15.64 9.13 12.35
C GLY A 211 15.09 9.81 11.09
N GLU A 212 14.21 9.14 10.36
CA GLU A 212 13.55 9.76 9.20
C GLU A 212 12.62 10.86 9.71
N SER A 213 12.91 12.11 9.33
CA SER A 213 12.09 13.28 9.70
C SER A 213 11.04 13.61 8.64
N GLY A 214 11.14 13.00 7.45
CA GLY A 214 10.21 13.20 6.35
C GLY A 214 10.84 12.94 4.98
N SER A 215 10.03 13.03 3.93
CA SER A 215 10.44 12.85 2.53
C SER A 215 10.14 14.11 1.71
N LEU A 216 11.10 14.52 0.89
CA LEU A 216 10.89 15.54 -0.15
C LEU A 216 10.43 14.86 -1.46
N LEU A 217 9.46 15.45 -2.13
CA LEU A 217 8.96 14.97 -3.42
C LEU A 217 8.66 16.13 -4.37
N ASP A 218 8.78 15.86 -5.66
CA ASP A 218 8.33 16.76 -6.73
C ASP A 218 6.89 16.39 -7.10
N ASP A 219 5.97 17.30 -6.85
CA ASP A 219 4.55 17.19 -7.20
C ASP A 219 4.23 18.26 -8.24
N GLU A 220 4.10 17.84 -9.51
CA GLU A 220 3.80 18.72 -10.65
C GLU A 220 4.70 19.97 -10.76
N GLY A 221 5.97 19.85 -10.36
CA GLY A 221 6.94 20.94 -10.39
C GLY A 221 7.03 21.75 -9.08
N GLN A 222 6.23 21.41 -8.07
CA GLN A 222 6.33 21.97 -6.72
C GLN A 222 7.01 20.99 -5.76
N ILE A 223 7.95 21.48 -4.96
CA ILE A 223 8.52 20.68 -3.87
C ILE A 223 7.49 20.58 -2.75
N ARG A 224 7.12 19.35 -2.39
CA ARG A 224 6.41 19.06 -1.15
C ARG A 224 7.32 18.30 -0.20
N PHE A 225 7.21 18.64 1.09
CA PHE A 225 7.82 17.88 2.17
C PHE A 225 6.71 17.17 2.94
N ILE A 226 6.80 15.85 3.01
CA ILE A 226 5.96 15.03 3.88
C ILE A 226 6.75 14.82 5.17
N GLU A 227 6.33 15.45 6.24
CA GLU A 227 6.90 15.21 7.57
C GLU A 227 6.40 13.87 8.12
N TYR A 228 7.32 13.06 8.63
CA TYR A 228 6.96 11.82 9.32
C TYR A 228 6.81 12.09 10.81
N SER A 229 5.60 11.86 11.34
CA SER A 229 5.37 11.99 12.77
C SER A 229 5.98 10.81 13.53
N ALA A 230 6.21 10.98 14.83
CA ALA A 230 6.61 9.87 15.71
C ALA A 230 5.62 8.69 15.63
N ARG A 231 4.32 8.98 15.45
CA ARG A 231 3.27 7.98 15.29
C ARG A 231 3.42 7.17 14.01
N ASP A 232 3.86 7.80 12.92
CA ASP A 232 4.07 7.10 11.64
C ASP A 232 5.28 6.18 11.73
N LYS A 233 6.35 6.62 12.41
CA LYS A 233 7.48 5.76 12.74
C LYS A 233 7.05 4.56 13.60
N GLU A 234 6.29 4.79 14.66
CA GLU A 234 5.77 3.72 15.54
C GLU A 234 4.94 2.70 14.75
N ARG A 235 4.07 3.17 13.86
CA ARG A 235 3.27 2.31 12.98
C ARG A 235 4.14 1.50 12.01
N ARG A 236 5.15 2.12 11.40
CA ARG A 236 6.07 1.42 10.49
C ARG A 236 6.83 0.31 11.21
N VAL A 237 7.35 0.60 12.41
CA VAL A 237 8.03 -0.39 13.26
C VAL A 237 7.08 -1.50 13.69
N ALA A 238 5.83 -1.17 14.07
CA ALA A 238 4.83 -2.17 14.44
C ALA A 238 4.52 -3.11 13.28
N LEU A 239 4.28 -2.57 12.08
CA LEU A 239 4.01 -3.36 10.88
C LEU A 239 5.18 -4.30 10.54
N LEU A 240 6.41 -3.81 10.54
CA LEU A 240 7.60 -4.62 10.24
C LEU A 240 7.84 -5.70 11.32
N ARG A 241 7.55 -5.39 12.58
CA ARG A 241 7.59 -6.39 13.65
C ARG A 241 6.55 -7.48 13.43
N GLU A 242 5.33 -7.13 13.03
CA GLU A 242 4.30 -8.11 12.69
C GLU A 242 4.71 -9.02 11.52
N MET A 243 5.43 -8.50 10.52
CA MET A 243 5.96 -9.31 9.41
C MET A 243 6.97 -10.36 9.91
N VAL A 244 7.92 -9.96 10.76
CA VAL A 244 8.91 -10.87 11.34
C VAL A 244 8.24 -11.93 12.22
N GLU A 245 7.27 -11.53 13.05
CA GLU A 245 6.52 -12.45 13.90
C GLU A 245 5.62 -13.40 13.08
N ALA A 246 5.07 -12.95 11.95
CA ALA A 246 4.32 -13.81 11.04
C ALA A 246 5.20 -14.94 10.49
N VAL A 247 6.42 -14.63 10.07
CA VAL A 247 7.40 -15.65 9.62
C VAL A 247 7.70 -16.63 10.75
N ARG A 248 8.04 -16.14 11.94
CA ARG A 248 8.39 -17.00 13.09
C ARG A 248 7.24 -17.89 13.56
N THR A 249 6.00 -17.45 13.38
CA THR A 249 4.81 -18.17 13.84
C THR A 249 4.30 -19.17 12.82
N HIS A 250 4.35 -18.83 11.53
CA HIS A 250 3.66 -19.58 10.47
C HIS A 250 4.60 -20.28 9.48
N CYS A 251 5.89 -19.93 9.47
CA CYS A 251 6.85 -20.46 8.51
C CYS A 251 7.98 -21.23 9.19
N GLU A 252 8.45 -22.28 8.53
CA GLU A 252 9.73 -22.92 8.81
C GLU A 252 10.83 -22.22 8.01
N VAL A 253 11.75 -21.56 8.71
CA VAL A 253 12.86 -20.81 8.10
C VAL A 253 14.01 -21.76 7.82
N ILE A 254 14.36 -21.91 6.54
CA ILE A 254 15.41 -22.84 6.11
C ILE A 254 16.39 -22.18 5.13
N PRO A 255 17.68 -22.52 5.17
CA PRO A 255 18.63 -22.06 4.17
C PRO A 255 18.28 -22.67 2.81
N ALA A 256 18.39 -21.87 1.75
CA ALA A 256 18.13 -22.32 0.39
C ALA A 256 19.45 -22.65 -0.30
N TYR A 257 19.79 -23.94 -0.36
CA TYR A 257 20.99 -24.40 -1.08
C TYR A 257 20.67 -24.76 -2.53
N GLY A 258 19.43 -25.16 -2.78
CA GLY A 258 19.01 -25.70 -4.06
C GLY A 258 19.24 -27.21 -4.17
N PRO A 259 18.66 -27.86 -5.20
CA PRO A 259 18.86 -29.28 -5.44
C PRO A 259 20.29 -29.59 -5.89
N ASP A 260 20.72 -30.86 -5.74
CA ASP A 260 22.04 -31.33 -6.18
C ASP A 260 22.33 -31.04 -7.66
N THR A 261 21.28 -31.04 -8.49
CA THR A 261 21.34 -30.65 -9.90
C THR A 261 20.40 -29.48 -10.12
N LEU A 262 20.96 -28.32 -10.47
CA LEU A 262 20.17 -27.12 -10.75
C LEU A 262 19.35 -27.30 -12.05
N PRO A 263 18.06 -26.94 -12.05
CA PRO A 263 17.25 -26.94 -13.26
C PRO A 263 17.77 -25.93 -14.29
N ASP A 264 17.62 -26.27 -15.57
CA ASP A 264 18.00 -25.41 -16.68
C ASP A 264 17.32 -24.03 -16.56
N GLY A 265 18.13 -22.97 -16.66
CA GLY A 265 17.65 -21.58 -16.56
C GLY A 265 17.73 -20.96 -15.17
N LEU A 266 17.84 -21.76 -14.10
CA LEU A 266 18.02 -21.21 -12.75
C LEU A 266 19.41 -20.59 -12.57
N GLU A 267 20.45 -21.12 -13.23
CA GLU A 267 21.79 -20.49 -13.27
C GLU A 267 21.75 -19.06 -13.81
N LYS A 268 20.95 -18.81 -14.86
CA LYS A 268 20.80 -17.48 -15.45
C LYS A 268 19.95 -16.54 -14.59
N ALA A 269 19.10 -17.11 -13.73
CA ALA A 269 18.25 -16.33 -12.84
C ALA A 269 19.06 -15.70 -11.69
N GLU A 270 20.20 -16.29 -11.30
CA GLU A 270 21.07 -15.74 -10.25
C GLU A 270 21.58 -14.33 -10.60
N GLU A 271 21.95 -14.11 -11.87
CA GLU A 271 22.44 -12.79 -12.33
C GLU A 271 21.33 -11.76 -12.46
N ALA A 272 20.07 -12.20 -12.61
CA ALA A 272 18.94 -11.36 -12.94
C ALA A 272 18.05 -11.02 -11.74
N LEU A 273 17.91 -11.95 -10.78
CA LEU A 273 17.01 -11.82 -9.63
C LEU A 273 17.70 -11.18 -8.44
N GLU A 274 16.88 -10.62 -7.55
CA GLU A 274 17.36 -10.25 -6.23
C GLU A 274 17.72 -11.51 -5.41
N ALA A 275 18.64 -11.38 -4.44
CA ALA A 275 19.13 -12.52 -3.67
C ALA A 275 18.02 -13.28 -2.92
N GLU A 276 16.98 -12.58 -2.45
CA GLU A 276 15.83 -13.19 -1.79
C GLU A 276 14.95 -13.99 -2.75
N GLU A 277 14.61 -13.41 -3.91
CA GLU A 277 13.83 -14.08 -4.95
C GLU A 277 14.55 -15.32 -5.47
N TYR A 278 15.87 -15.22 -5.69
CA TYR A 278 16.69 -16.35 -6.09
C TYR A 278 16.70 -17.45 -5.01
N SER A 279 16.80 -17.08 -3.74
CA SER A 279 16.74 -18.02 -2.61
C SER A 279 15.38 -18.71 -2.53
N ALA A 280 14.28 -18.00 -2.76
CA ALA A 280 12.94 -18.60 -2.83
C ALA A 280 12.83 -19.61 -3.97
N MET A 281 13.38 -19.30 -5.14
CA MET A 281 13.42 -20.20 -6.32
C MET A 281 14.21 -21.48 -6.05
N LEU A 282 15.39 -21.38 -5.43
CA LEU A 282 16.17 -22.54 -5.00
C LEU A 282 15.38 -23.42 -4.03
N LEU A 283 14.67 -22.81 -3.09
CA LEU A 283 13.91 -23.53 -2.08
C LEU A 283 12.69 -24.25 -2.64
N ILE A 284 12.01 -23.62 -3.60
CA ILE A 284 10.91 -24.24 -4.37
C ILE A 284 11.42 -25.51 -5.07
N ALA A 285 12.60 -25.43 -5.70
CA ALA A 285 13.20 -26.55 -6.41
C ALA A 285 13.62 -27.68 -5.45
N GLU A 286 14.28 -27.33 -4.33
CA GLU A 286 14.77 -28.29 -3.32
C GLU A 286 13.63 -29.06 -2.64
N ARG A 287 12.51 -28.39 -2.33
CA ARG A 287 11.42 -28.96 -1.51
C ARG A 287 10.22 -29.45 -2.30
N ASP A 288 10.26 -29.37 -3.64
CA ASP A 288 9.09 -29.62 -4.49
C ASP A 288 7.85 -28.86 -3.97
N ALA A 289 8.04 -27.57 -3.70
CA ALA A 289 7.03 -26.74 -3.06
C ALA A 289 6.26 -25.90 -4.08
N THR A 290 5.07 -25.46 -3.69
CA THR A 290 4.25 -24.51 -4.45
C THR A 290 4.64 -23.09 -4.05
N LEU A 291 4.86 -22.20 -5.01
CA LEU A 291 5.16 -20.81 -4.70
C LEU A 291 3.90 -20.07 -4.26
N LEU A 292 3.91 -19.47 -3.07
CA LEU A 292 2.92 -18.50 -2.64
C LEU A 292 3.51 -17.11 -2.79
N THR A 293 3.11 -16.39 -3.85
CA THR A 293 3.66 -15.05 -4.15
C THR A 293 2.59 -14.03 -4.53
N VAL A 294 2.79 -12.76 -4.12
CA VAL A 294 2.08 -11.59 -4.65
C VAL A 294 2.70 -11.09 -5.96
N ASP A 295 3.93 -11.47 -6.28
CA ASP A 295 4.57 -11.11 -7.54
C ASP A 295 4.25 -12.14 -8.64
N GLY A 296 3.28 -11.80 -9.48
CA GLY A 296 2.90 -12.62 -10.61
C GLY A 296 4.02 -12.79 -11.65
N ARG A 297 5.02 -11.89 -11.72
CA ARG A 297 6.16 -12.02 -12.63
C ARG A 297 7.15 -13.05 -12.12
N LEU A 298 7.45 -13.05 -10.82
CA LEU A 298 8.22 -14.11 -10.17
C LEU A 298 7.50 -15.46 -10.33
N ALA A 299 6.17 -15.48 -10.17
CA ALA A 299 5.37 -16.69 -10.37
C ALA A 299 5.47 -17.24 -11.80
N GLN A 300 5.40 -16.36 -12.80
CA GLN A 300 5.59 -16.73 -14.21
C GLN A 300 6.98 -17.28 -14.46
N LEU A 301 8.01 -16.69 -13.86
CA LEU A 301 9.38 -17.18 -13.97
C LEU A 301 9.55 -18.56 -13.32
N ALA A 302 8.99 -18.77 -12.12
CA ALA A 302 8.99 -20.06 -11.42
C ALA A 302 8.28 -21.15 -12.25
N ALA A 303 7.12 -20.84 -12.82
CA ALA A 303 6.40 -21.77 -13.68
C ALA A 303 7.19 -22.10 -14.97
N ALA A 304 7.87 -21.11 -15.57
CA ALA A 304 8.64 -21.31 -16.79
C ALA A 304 9.94 -22.10 -16.58
N THR A 305 10.62 -21.90 -15.44
CA THR A 305 11.94 -22.49 -15.16
C THR A 305 11.83 -23.81 -14.40
N LEU A 306 10.98 -23.87 -13.37
CA LEU A 306 10.88 -25.01 -12.47
C LEU A 306 9.67 -25.92 -12.77
N GLN A 307 8.77 -25.49 -13.67
CA GLN A 307 7.48 -26.15 -13.92
C GLN A 307 6.67 -26.36 -12.63
N ARG A 308 6.85 -25.47 -11.65
CA ARG A 308 6.17 -25.55 -10.36
C ARG A 308 4.89 -24.72 -10.35
N PRO A 309 3.84 -25.22 -9.68
CA PRO A 309 2.63 -24.46 -9.51
C PRO A 309 2.86 -23.29 -8.55
N TRP A 310 1.96 -22.32 -8.61
CA TRP A 310 1.95 -21.18 -7.72
C TRP A 310 0.51 -20.82 -7.31
N VAL A 311 0.40 -20.10 -6.21
CA VAL A 311 -0.83 -19.54 -5.67
C VAL A 311 -0.56 -18.10 -5.24
N TRP A 312 -1.60 -17.27 -5.21
CA TRP A 312 -1.49 -15.87 -4.80
C TRP A 312 -2.37 -15.57 -3.58
N PRO A 313 -2.14 -14.44 -2.89
CA PRO A 313 -2.78 -14.15 -1.62
C PRO A 313 -4.31 -14.28 -1.63
N GLN A 314 -5.00 -13.81 -2.67
CA GLN A 314 -6.47 -13.85 -2.68
C GLN A 314 -7.04 -15.27 -2.63
N VAL A 315 -6.43 -16.25 -3.32
CA VAL A 315 -6.91 -17.65 -3.28
C VAL A 315 -6.64 -18.26 -1.91
N LEU A 316 -5.49 -17.92 -1.30
CA LEU A 316 -5.20 -18.30 0.07
C LEU A 316 -6.25 -17.73 1.04
N LEU A 317 -6.63 -16.46 0.89
CA LEU A 317 -7.67 -15.85 1.72
C LEU A 317 -9.02 -16.55 1.53
N MET A 318 -9.42 -16.86 0.30
CA MET A 318 -10.65 -17.61 0.02
C MET A 318 -10.66 -18.97 0.73
N HIS A 319 -9.54 -19.71 0.66
CA HIS A 319 -9.39 -20.99 1.33
C HIS A 319 -9.36 -20.84 2.87
N ALA A 320 -8.66 -19.83 3.40
CA ALA A 320 -8.65 -19.57 4.83
C ALA A 320 -10.03 -19.17 5.37
N GLY A 321 -10.83 -18.46 4.57
CA GLY A 321 -12.22 -18.14 4.89
C GLY A 321 -13.11 -19.38 4.91
N SER A 322 -12.94 -20.30 3.95
CA SER A 322 -13.70 -21.56 3.90
C SER A 322 -13.38 -22.49 5.08
N LYS A 323 -12.14 -22.44 5.60
CA LYS A 323 -11.72 -23.15 6.82
C LYS A 323 -12.04 -22.37 8.12
N GLY A 324 -12.59 -21.17 8.03
CA GLY A 324 -12.99 -20.34 9.17
C GLY A 324 -11.85 -19.68 9.95
N VAL A 325 -10.63 -19.65 9.40
CA VAL A 325 -9.45 -19.02 10.05
C VAL A 325 -9.52 -17.49 9.97
N ILE A 326 -10.08 -16.97 8.87
CA ILE A 326 -10.41 -15.55 8.73
C ILE A 326 -11.92 -15.37 8.70
N GLY A 327 -12.42 -14.34 9.36
CA GLY A 327 -13.84 -14.01 9.35
C GLY A 327 -14.26 -13.32 8.04
N PRO A 328 -15.57 -13.29 7.70
CA PRO A 328 -16.05 -12.60 6.50
C PRO A 328 -15.66 -11.12 6.45
N ARG A 329 -15.68 -10.43 7.59
CA ARG A 329 -15.25 -9.03 7.69
C ARG A 329 -13.77 -8.85 7.32
N ASP A 330 -12.90 -9.69 7.88
CA ASP A 330 -11.45 -9.60 7.67
C ASP A 330 -11.14 -9.92 6.20
N TYR A 331 -11.83 -10.90 5.62
CA TYR A 331 -11.75 -11.22 4.19
C TYR A 331 -12.15 -10.02 3.31
N SER A 332 -13.33 -9.43 3.51
CA SER A 332 -13.80 -8.28 2.71
C SER A 332 -12.85 -7.09 2.86
N GLN A 333 -12.38 -6.80 4.08
CA GLN A 333 -11.40 -5.75 4.31
C GLN A 333 -10.11 -6.01 3.53
N ALA A 334 -9.58 -7.23 3.56
CA ALA A 334 -8.36 -7.58 2.84
C ALA A 334 -8.51 -7.46 1.33
N VAL A 335 -9.58 -8.02 0.76
CA VAL A 335 -9.89 -7.94 -0.67
C VAL A 335 -10.01 -6.48 -1.13
N LEU A 336 -10.70 -5.65 -0.36
CA LEU A 336 -10.83 -4.23 -0.70
C LEU A 336 -9.51 -3.47 -0.59
N GLN A 337 -8.68 -3.78 0.39
CA GLN A 337 -7.35 -3.19 0.46
C GLN A 337 -6.49 -3.60 -0.75
N GLN A 338 -6.59 -4.84 -1.23
CA GLN A 338 -5.92 -5.27 -2.45
C GLN A 338 -6.41 -4.45 -3.66
N PHE A 339 -7.74 -4.34 -3.81
CA PHE A 339 -8.38 -3.59 -4.88
C PHE A 339 -7.97 -2.12 -4.90
N LEU A 340 -8.07 -1.45 -3.74
CA LEU A 340 -7.82 -0.02 -3.61
C LEU A 340 -6.34 0.35 -3.69
N SER A 341 -5.41 -0.59 -3.49
CA SER A 341 -3.98 -0.33 -3.72
C SER A 341 -3.45 -0.96 -5.02
N ASN A 342 -4.31 -0.99 -6.05
CA ASN A 342 -3.92 -1.11 -7.45
C ASN A 342 -3.28 -2.47 -7.82
N ARG A 343 -3.80 -3.58 -7.26
CA ARG A 343 -3.37 -4.96 -7.61
C ARG A 343 -4.17 -5.45 -8.81
N THR A 344 -3.55 -6.19 -9.73
CA THR A 344 -4.29 -6.83 -10.82
C THR A 344 -5.17 -7.93 -10.27
N PHE A 345 -6.29 -8.13 -10.95
CA PHE A 345 -7.24 -9.20 -10.70
C PHE A 345 -7.59 -9.39 -9.21
N VAL A 346 -8.50 -8.55 -8.73
CA VAL A 346 -9.11 -8.73 -7.41
C VAL A 346 -10.55 -9.18 -7.63
N SER A 347 -10.85 -10.42 -7.25
CA SER A 347 -12.20 -10.98 -7.30
C SER A 347 -13.09 -10.31 -6.24
N LEU A 348 -13.92 -9.35 -6.65
CA LEU A 348 -14.85 -8.64 -5.77
C LEU A 348 -16.23 -9.32 -5.75
N ALA A 349 -16.82 -9.44 -4.56
CA ALA A 349 -18.23 -9.77 -4.38
C ALA A 349 -19.08 -8.51 -4.18
N ALA A 350 -20.41 -8.66 -4.33
CA ALA A 350 -21.35 -7.58 -4.09
C ALA A 350 -21.29 -7.06 -2.64
N ASP A 351 -21.11 -7.96 -1.67
CA ASP A 351 -20.98 -7.63 -0.25
C ASP A 351 -19.71 -6.82 0.05
N ASP A 352 -18.61 -7.08 -0.66
CA ASP A 352 -17.37 -6.32 -0.52
C ASP A 352 -17.60 -4.86 -0.95
N LEU A 353 -18.27 -4.66 -2.09
CA LEU A 353 -18.62 -3.32 -2.58
C LEU A 353 -19.59 -2.58 -1.67
N LEU A 354 -20.56 -3.30 -1.09
CA LEU A 354 -21.43 -2.72 -0.06
C LEU A 354 -20.61 -2.28 1.15
N TRP A 355 -19.75 -3.15 1.69
CA TRP A 355 -18.93 -2.80 2.84
C TRP A 355 -18.02 -1.60 2.56
N MET A 356 -17.44 -1.52 1.36
CA MET A 356 -16.64 -0.39 0.88
C MET A 356 -17.47 0.91 0.87
N ALA A 357 -18.69 0.85 0.31
CA ALA A 357 -19.56 2.01 0.22
C ALA A 357 -19.97 2.54 1.61
N LEU A 358 -20.22 1.63 2.56
CA LEU A 358 -20.61 1.99 3.92
C LEU A 358 -19.44 2.54 4.77
N GLN A 359 -18.20 2.48 4.30
CA GLN A 359 -17.08 3.16 4.98
C GLN A 359 -17.18 4.69 4.87
N GLY A 360 -17.81 5.21 3.82
CA GLY A 360 -17.91 6.65 3.54
C GLY A 360 -16.58 7.29 3.11
N GLY A 361 -16.56 8.61 2.99
CA GLY A 361 -15.36 9.41 2.74
C GLY A 361 -14.53 8.93 1.54
N PHE A 362 -13.20 8.88 1.71
CA PHE A 362 -12.26 8.50 0.65
C PHE A 362 -12.50 7.07 0.12
N THR A 363 -12.67 6.09 1.02
CA THR A 363 -12.84 4.68 0.64
C THR A 363 -14.03 4.46 -0.28
N LEU A 364 -15.17 5.09 0.01
CA LEU A 364 -16.34 5.06 -0.85
C LEU A 364 -16.07 5.75 -2.19
N ARG A 365 -15.62 7.01 -2.17
CA ARG A 365 -15.52 7.83 -3.38
C ARG A 365 -14.46 7.30 -4.34
N TYR A 366 -13.26 7.05 -3.83
CA TYR A 366 -12.17 6.48 -4.61
C TYR A 366 -12.49 5.04 -5.04
N GLY A 367 -13.10 4.24 -4.16
CA GLY A 367 -13.48 2.87 -4.47
C GLY A 367 -14.52 2.73 -5.58
N ILE A 368 -15.56 3.57 -5.58
CA ILE A 368 -16.54 3.60 -6.68
C ILE A 368 -15.90 4.06 -7.98
N GLN A 369 -15.01 5.04 -7.95
CA GLN A 369 -14.28 5.48 -9.15
C GLN A 369 -13.38 4.36 -9.70
N GLN A 370 -12.65 3.65 -8.83
CA GLN A 370 -11.85 2.50 -9.23
C GLN A 370 -12.71 1.35 -9.76
N PHE A 371 -13.89 1.12 -9.18
CA PHE A 371 -14.80 0.07 -9.65
C PHE A 371 -15.43 0.41 -11.00
N LYS A 372 -15.74 1.69 -11.25
CA LYS A 372 -16.14 2.18 -12.58
C LYS A 372 -15.04 1.91 -13.62
N GLU A 373 -13.80 2.24 -13.31
CA GLU A 373 -12.64 1.98 -14.19
C GLU A 373 -12.42 0.48 -14.41
N TYR A 374 -12.61 -0.32 -13.37
CA TYR A 374 -12.54 -1.78 -13.45
C TYR A 374 -13.62 -2.36 -14.40
N LEU A 375 -14.87 -1.87 -14.31
CA LEU A 375 -15.95 -2.30 -15.20
C LEU A 375 -15.72 -1.92 -16.66
N ALA A 376 -15.08 -0.78 -16.92
CA ALA A 376 -14.79 -0.31 -18.27
C ALA A 376 -13.55 -1.00 -18.90
N SER A 377 -12.72 -1.66 -18.10
CA SER A 377 -11.45 -2.23 -18.54
C SER A 377 -11.64 -3.47 -19.44
N PRO A 378 -10.91 -3.58 -20.57
CA PRO A 378 -10.97 -4.76 -21.45
C PRO A 378 -10.47 -6.05 -20.78
N ASP A 379 -9.73 -5.94 -19.67
CA ASP A 379 -9.20 -7.10 -18.93
C ASP A 379 -10.25 -7.72 -18.00
N THR A 380 -11.42 -7.07 -17.83
CA THR A 380 -12.51 -7.54 -16.99
C THR A 380 -13.48 -8.39 -17.80
N GLU A 381 -13.86 -9.57 -17.29
CA GLU A 381 -14.93 -10.36 -17.91
C GLU A 381 -16.28 -9.65 -17.70
N PHE A 382 -16.80 -9.01 -18.76
CA PHE A 382 -18.01 -8.17 -18.71
C PHE A 382 -19.18 -8.79 -17.95
N VAL A 383 -19.58 -10.02 -18.29
CA VAL A 383 -20.76 -10.66 -17.69
C VAL A 383 -20.57 -10.88 -16.19
N SER A 384 -19.36 -11.26 -15.77
CA SER A 384 -19.02 -11.44 -14.35
C SER A 384 -19.04 -10.10 -13.61
N GLY A 385 -18.37 -9.08 -14.14
CA GLY A 385 -18.33 -7.74 -13.56
C GLY A 385 -19.72 -7.09 -13.47
N ALA A 386 -20.54 -7.22 -14.52
CA ALA A 386 -21.90 -6.70 -14.55
C ALA A 386 -22.81 -7.41 -13.53
N ARG A 387 -22.67 -8.73 -13.34
CA ARG A 387 -23.41 -9.46 -12.29
C ARG A 387 -23.03 -8.98 -10.89
N VAL A 388 -21.75 -8.73 -10.63
CA VAL A 388 -21.29 -8.17 -9.35
C VAL A 388 -21.86 -6.76 -9.14
N ALA A 389 -21.83 -5.90 -10.17
CA ALA A 389 -22.40 -4.56 -10.11
C ALA A 389 -23.92 -4.58 -9.84
N LEU A 390 -24.67 -5.45 -10.52
CA LEU A 390 -26.11 -5.61 -10.30
C LEU A 390 -26.41 -6.19 -8.91
N GLY A 391 -25.62 -7.15 -8.44
CA GLY A 391 -25.73 -7.68 -7.08
C GLY A 391 -25.48 -6.60 -6.03
N PHE A 392 -24.46 -5.78 -6.24
CA PHE A 392 -24.15 -4.65 -5.37
C PHE A 392 -25.29 -3.62 -5.34
N LEU A 393 -25.85 -3.24 -6.49
CA LEU A 393 -27.00 -2.33 -6.53
C LEU A 393 -28.23 -2.92 -5.82
N ASN A 394 -28.51 -4.23 -5.98
CA ASN A 394 -29.56 -4.90 -5.22
C ASN A 394 -29.33 -4.80 -3.70
N LEU A 395 -28.09 -5.00 -3.25
CA LEU A 395 -27.74 -4.85 -1.85
C LEU A 395 -27.96 -3.40 -1.37
N VAL A 396 -27.51 -2.40 -2.12
CA VAL A 396 -27.72 -0.98 -1.75
C VAL A 396 -29.21 -0.60 -1.72
N ALA A 397 -30.00 -1.13 -2.66
CA ALA A 397 -31.45 -0.92 -2.71
C ALA A 397 -32.19 -1.53 -1.51
N SER A 398 -31.70 -2.67 -1.00
CA SER A 398 -32.23 -3.29 0.22
C SER A 398 -31.65 -2.69 1.51
N HIS A 399 -30.59 -1.88 1.39
CA HIS A 399 -29.98 -1.15 2.50
C HIS A 399 -30.63 0.22 2.70
N HIS A 400 -30.36 0.87 3.84
CA HIS A 400 -30.81 2.23 4.11
C HIS A 400 -30.05 3.24 3.24
N SER A 401 -30.57 3.53 2.05
CA SER A 401 -30.01 4.51 1.12
C SER A 401 -31.01 5.59 0.75
N GLN A 402 -30.52 6.82 0.59
CA GLN A 402 -31.29 7.90 -0.01
C GLN A 402 -31.47 7.61 -1.51
N VAL A 403 -32.68 7.79 -2.05
CA VAL A 403 -32.96 7.56 -3.48
C VAL A 403 -31.99 8.31 -4.39
N LYS A 404 -31.64 9.55 -4.05
CA LYS A 404 -30.66 10.35 -4.81
C LYS A 404 -29.25 9.75 -4.78
N ALA A 405 -28.84 9.17 -3.64
CA ALA A 405 -27.56 8.48 -3.50
C ALA A 405 -27.53 7.20 -4.33
N PHE A 406 -28.63 6.43 -4.31
CA PHE A 406 -28.79 5.26 -5.17
C PHE A 406 -28.73 5.62 -6.66
N ALA A 407 -29.41 6.69 -7.07
CA ALA A 407 -29.40 7.16 -8.46
C ALA A 407 -28.01 7.61 -8.93
N GLU A 408 -27.27 8.35 -8.09
CA GLU A 408 -25.88 8.74 -8.36
C GLU A 408 -24.99 7.51 -8.56
N LEU A 409 -25.06 6.54 -7.64
CA LEU A 409 -24.33 5.28 -7.72
C LEU A 409 -24.68 4.49 -9.00
N LEU A 410 -25.98 4.36 -9.28
CA LEU A 410 -26.49 3.71 -10.48
C LEU A 410 -25.86 4.34 -11.73
N GLY A 411 -25.89 5.66 -11.85
CA GLY A 411 -25.30 6.36 -12.99
C GLY A 411 -23.81 6.05 -13.19
N HIS A 412 -23.00 5.96 -12.11
CA HIS A 412 -21.57 5.59 -12.20
C HIS A 412 -21.37 4.17 -12.71
N LEU A 413 -22.16 3.21 -12.22
CA LEU A 413 -22.01 1.81 -12.60
C LEU A 413 -22.53 1.53 -14.01
N VAL A 414 -23.63 2.18 -14.43
CA VAL A 414 -24.12 2.11 -15.80
C VAL A 414 -23.07 2.66 -16.76
N GLU A 415 -22.52 3.83 -16.46
CA GLU A 415 -21.48 4.45 -17.28
C GLU A 415 -20.26 3.53 -17.42
N GLY A 416 -19.73 3.03 -16.30
CA GLY A 416 -18.56 2.14 -16.30
C GLY A 416 -18.80 0.84 -17.07
N ALA A 417 -19.92 0.17 -16.83
CA ALA A 417 -20.24 -1.09 -17.49
C ALA A 417 -20.49 -0.94 -18.99
N LEU A 418 -21.18 0.12 -19.42
CA LEU A 418 -21.47 0.34 -20.85
C LEU A 418 -20.27 0.86 -21.65
N ARG A 419 -19.24 1.40 -20.99
CA ARG A 419 -17.95 1.71 -21.63
C ARG A 419 -17.12 0.46 -21.96
N HIS A 420 -17.46 -0.69 -21.38
CA HIS A 420 -16.72 -1.92 -21.62
C HIS A 420 -16.78 -2.35 -23.11
N PRO A 421 -15.66 -2.74 -23.76
CA PRO A 421 -15.64 -3.06 -25.19
C PRO A 421 -16.58 -4.20 -25.61
N SER A 422 -16.86 -5.14 -24.70
CA SER A 422 -17.78 -6.27 -24.89
C SER A 422 -19.16 -6.06 -24.25
N ALA A 423 -19.56 -4.82 -23.97
CA ALA A 423 -20.83 -4.53 -23.32
C ALA A 423 -22.03 -4.96 -24.18
N ASP A 424 -22.89 -5.80 -23.61
CA ASP A 424 -24.24 -6.03 -24.11
C ASP A 424 -25.18 -5.00 -23.47
N ALA A 425 -25.36 -3.88 -24.17
CA ALA A 425 -26.16 -2.77 -23.67
C ALA A 425 -27.64 -3.14 -23.50
N GLU A 426 -28.21 -3.93 -24.41
CA GLU A 426 -29.60 -4.34 -24.35
C GLU A 426 -29.87 -5.21 -23.11
N TRP A 427 -29.04 -6.23 -22.91
CA TRP A 427 -29.15 -7.10 -21.73
C TRP A 427 -28.97 -6.32 -20.42
N LEU A 428 -27.95 -5.47 -20.34
CA LEU A 428 -27.65 -4.73 -19.12
C LEU A 428 -28.76 -3.74 -18.78
N LEU A 429 -29.25 -2.96 -19.76
CA LEU A 429 -30.32 -1.99 -19.55
C LEU A 429 -31.65 -2.68 -19.17
N ALA A 430 -31.95 -3.85 -19.73
CA ALA A 430 -33.09 -4.65 -19.30
C ALA A 430 -32.99 -5.03 -17.81
N LYS A 431 -31.81 -5.49 -17.36
CA LYS A 431 -31.58 -5.83 -15.95
C LYS A 431 -31.64 -4.63 -15.01
N ILE A 432 -31.13 -3.48 -15.45
CA ILE A 432 -31.23 -2.23 -14.70
C ILE A 432 -32.69 -1.78 -14.60
N THR A 433 -33.47 -1.94 -15.66
CA THR A 433 -34.91 -1.59 -15.66
C THR A 433 -35.68 -2.46 -14.67
N ASP A 434 -35.45 -3.78 -14.69
CA ASP A 434 -36.03 -4.72 -13.71
C ASP A 434 -35.69 -4.32 -12.27
N LEU A 435 -34.42 -3.96 -12.03
CA LEU A 435 -33.94 -3.52 -10.73
C LEU A 435 -34.60 -2.20 -10.29
N ALA A 436 -34.60 -1.19 -11.17
CA ALA A 436 -35.21 0.11 -10.88
C ALA A 436 -36.69 -0.03 -10.54
N ALA A 437 -37.42 -0.88 -11.27
CA ALA A 437 -38.83 -1.18 -10.96
C ALA A 437 -38.99 -1.78 -9.56
N GLN A 438 -38.11 -2.70 -9.14
CA GLN A 438 -38.12 -3.26 -7.79
C GLN A 438 -37.85 -2.19 -6.72
N VAL A 439 -36.88 -1.30 -6.94
CA VAL A 439 -36.58 -0.19 -6.01
C VAL A 439 -37.75 0.78 -5.90
N VAL A 440 -38.42 1.09 -7.02
CA VAL A 440 -39.60 1.95 -7.05
C VAL A 440 -40.72 1.36 -6.19
N VAL A 441 -41.03 0.07 -6.39
CA VAL A 441 -42.08 -0.62 -5.64
C VAL A 441 -41.75 -0.70 -4.15
N SER A 442 -40.51 -1.08 -3.79
CA SER A 442 -40.11 -1.20 -2.38
C SER A 442 -40.10 0.15 -1.66
N THR A 443 -39.72 1.24 -2.35
CA THR A 443 -39.63 2.58 -1.78
C THR A 443 -40.98 3.30 -1.72
N ALA A 444 -41.87 3.05 -2.69
CA ALA A 444 -43.21 3.64 -2.70
C ALA A 444 -44.11 3.07 -1.59
N GLY A 445 -43.84 1.84 -1.13
CA GLY A 445 -44.61 1.14 -0.11
C GLY A 445 -45.66 0.19 -0.71
N PRO A 446 -46.30 -0.63 0.14
CA PRO A 446 -47.30 -1.60 -0.30
C PRO A 446 -48.54 -0.92 -0.89
N GLU A 447 -49.30 -1.67 -1.70
CA GLU A 447 -50.60 -1.24 -2.21
C GLU A 447 -51.56 -0.88 -1.07
N MET A 448 -52.30 0.22 -1.26
CA MET A 448 -53.21 0.77 -0.27
C MET A 448 -54.65 0.59 -0.74
N HIS A 449 -55.50 -0.01 0.11
CA HIS A 449 -56.92 -0.17 -0.22
C HIS A 449 -57.73 1.15 -0.23
N TYR A 450 -57.16 2.23 0.31
CA TYR A 450 -57.81 3.54 0.35
C TYR A 450 -57.41 4.39 -0.88
N PRO A 451 -58.35 4.72 -1.78
CA PRO A 451 -58.01 5.29 -3.09
C PRO A 451 -57.15 6.57 -3.04
N PRO A 452 -57.38 7.55 -2.14
CA PRO A 452 -56.52 8.73 -2.08
C PRO A 452 -55.06 8.43 -1.68
N LEU A 453 -54.84 7.45 -0.80
CA LEU A 453 -53.47 7.04 -0.45
C LEU A 453 -52.83 6.23 -1.58
N GLU A 454 -53.62 5.45 -2.32
CA GLU A 454 -53.14 4.71 -3.49
C GLU A 454 -52.72 5.65 -4.62
N THR A 455 -53.52 6.69 -4.92
CA THR A 455 -53.14 7.70 -5.92
C THR A 455 -51.85 8.43 -5.54
N LEU A 456 -51.64 8.72 -4.25
CA LEU A 456 -50.38 9.31 -3.77
C LEU A 456 -49.20 8.34 -3.91
N ARG A 457 -49.42 7.05 -3.63
CA ARG A 457 -48.43 5.98 -3.81
C ARG A 457 -48.03 5.84 -5.27
N GLU A 458 -49.01 5.78 -6.18
CA GLU A 458 -48.79 5.71 -7.63
C GLU A 458 -48.04 6.94 -8.15
N ALA A 459 -48.44 8.15 -7.72
CA ALA A 459 -47.74 9.38 -8.09
C ALA A 459 -46.28 9.37 -7.62
N ARG A 460 -46.02 8.89 -6.39
CA ARG A 460 -44.67 8.71 -5.87
C ARG A 460 -43.88 7.66 -6.65
N ALA A 461 -44.49 6.52 -6.95
CA ALA A 461 -43.86 5.45 -7.72
C ALA A 461 -43.47 5.94 -9.12
N ASN A 462 -44.36 6.65 -9.81
CA ASN A 462 -44.09 7.25 -11.11
C ASN A 462 -42.94 8.28 -11.03
N ALA A 463 -42.96 9.18 -10.04
CA ALA A 463 -41.89 10.15 -9.86
C ALA A 463 -40.52 9.49 -9.59
N LEU A 464 -40.49 8.43 -8.78
CA LEU A 464 -39.29 7.63 -8.53
C LEU A 464 -38.81 6.92 -9.80
N GLY A 465 -39.73 6.33 -10.56
CA GLY A 465 -39.42 5.64 -11.82
C GLY A 465 -38.83 6.59 -12.86
N THR A 466 -39.42 7.77 -13.03
CA THR A 466 -38.89 8.83 -13.89
C THR A 466 -37.49 9.25 -13.45
N PHE A 467 -37.30 9.52 -12.14
CA PHE A 467 -36.01 9.96 -11.60
C PHE A 467 -34.89 8.92 -11.79
N LEU A 468 -35.18 7.63 -11.54
CA LEU A 468 -34.20 6.56 -11.77
C LEU A 468 -33.93 6.36 -13.27
N GLY A 469 -34.95 6.48 -14.12
CA GLY A 469 -34.80 6.44 -15.58
C GLY A 469 -33.90 7.56 -16.10
N GLU A 470 -34.07 8.79 -15.60
CA GLU A 470 -33.21 9.94 -15.91
C GLU A 470 -31.75 9.68 -15.50
N ALA A 471 -31.51 9.07 -14.34
CA ALA A 471 -30.16 8.73 -13.89
C ALA A 471 -29.48 7.68 -14.79
N VAL A 472 -30.23 6.67 -15.26
CA VAL A 472 -29.72 5.67 -16.22
C VAL A 472 -29.42 6.32 -17.57
N GLN A 473 -30.32 7.18 -18.06
CA GLN A 473 -30.14 7.91 -19.31
C GLN A 473 -28.93 8.84 -19.26
N ALA A 474 -28.72 9.55 -18.14
CA ALA A 474 -27.53 10.37 -17.93
C ALA A 474 -26.24 9.53 -17.96
N GLY A 475 -26.24 8.35 -17.32
CA GLY A 475 -25.12 7.41 -17.38
C GLY A 475 -24.82 6.93 -18.81
N LEU A 476 -25.86 6.67 -19.60
CA LEU A 476 -25.75 6.28 -21.01
C LEU A 476 -25.22 7.43 -21.89
N GLU A 477 -25.69 8.66 -21.69
CA GLU A 477 -25.18 9.82 -22.43
C GLU A 477 -23.70 10.08 -22.17
N LEU A 478 -23.25 9.82 -20.94
CA LEU A 478 -21.84 9.94 -20.57
C LEU A 478 -20.96 8.93 -21.29
N THR A 479 -21.46 7.73 -21.66
CA THR A 479 -20.63 6.75 -22.39
C THR A 479 -20.26 7.21 -23.80
N ALA A 480 -21.02 8.14 -24.40
CA ALA A 480 -20.70 8.74 -25.69
C ALA A 480 -19.60 9.81 -25.59
N GLN A 481 -19.29 10.30 -24.38
CA GLN A 481 -18.27 11.32 -24.14
C GLN A 481 -16.92 10.67 -23.79
N PRO A 482 -15.79 11.37 -24.02
CA PRO A 482 -14.49 10.93 -23.52
C PRO A 482 -14.56 10.63 -22.02
N ASP A 483 -13.86 9.60 -21.57
CA ASP A 483 -13.87 9.25 -20.15
C ASP A 483 -13.29 10.40 -19.32
N GLN A 484 -14.13 10.96 -18.45
CA GLN A 484 -13.77 12.02 -17.53
C GLN A 484 -14.05 11.51 -16.12
N ARG A 485 -13.05 11.62 -15.24
CA ARG A 485 -13.21 11.33 -13.81
C ARG A 485 -14.12 12.39 -13.19
N ARG A 486 -15.41 12.09 -13.09
CA ARG A 486 -16.37 12.93 -12.34
C ARG A 486 -16.32 12.61 -10.85
N ALA A 487 -16.67 13.58 -10.02
CA ALA A 487 -16.73 13.34 -8.59
C ALA A 487 -17.84 12.33 -8.23
N VAL A 488 -17.54 11.43 -7.29
CA VAL A 488 -18.54 10.55 -6.68
C VAL A 488 -19.20 11.30 -5.54
N LYS A 489 -20.42 11.79 -5.74
CA LYS A 489 -21.18 12.65 -4.80
C LYS A 489 -21.93 11.86 -3.74
N LEU A 490 -21.20 10.99 -3.05
CA LEU A 490 -21.74 10.07 -2.06
C LEU A 490 -20.99 10.19 -0.73
N ASP A 491 -21.72 9.95 0.37
CA ASP A 491 -21.14 9.70 1.68
C ASP A 491 -21.97 8.66 2.48
N ALA A 492 -21.41 8.14 3.55
CA ALA A 492 -22.07 7.21 4.46
C ALA A 492 -22.19 7.79 5.87
N LEU A 493 -23.41 8.09 6.30
CA LEU A 493 -23.69 8.59 7.64
C LEU A 493 -23.70 7.46 8.66
N LYS A 494 -22.76 7.48 9.60
CA LYS A 494 -22.63 6.51 10.70
C LYS A 494 -23.36 6.99 11.97
N CYS A 495 -24.57 7.52 11.80
CA CYS A 495 -25.39 8.08 12.88
C CYS A 495 -26.35 7.06 13.53
N THR A 496 -26.49 5.87 12.95
CA THR A 496 -27.28 4.76 13.52
C THR A 496 -26.45 3.47 13.55
N VAL A 497 -27.03 2.38 14.09
CA VAL A 497 -26.39 1.05 14.09
C VAL A 497 -26.02 0.60 12.68
N VAL A 498 -26.81 1.02 11.68
CA VAL A 498 -26.59 0.72 10.27
C VAL A 498 -26.24 2.02 9.52
N PRO A 499 -25.09 2.10 8.83
CA PRO A 499 -24.74 3.31 8.08
C PRO A 499 -25.76 3.62 6.99
N HIS A 500 -26.05 4.89 6.78
CA HIS A 500 -26.98 5.34 5.73
C HIS A 500 -26.22 5.95 4.57
N LEU A 501 -26.44 5.45 3.35
CA LEU A 501 -25.84 6.04 2.15
C LEU A 501 -26.61 7.29 1.73
N VAL A 502 -25.92 8.43 1.62
CA VAL A 502 -26.52 9.73 1.31
C VAL A 502 -25.81 10.41 0.14
N PHE A 503 -26.53 11.32 -0.51
CA PHE A 503 -25.96 12.18 -1.55
C PHE A 503 -25.27 13.37 -0.90
N ASP A 504 -23.99 13.55 -1.20
CA ASP A 504 -23.19 14.69 -0.74
C ASP A 504 -22.95 15.64 -1.92
N GLY A 505 -23.74 16.72 -1.96
CA GLY A 505 -23.68 17.72 -3.02
C GLY A 505 -22.52 18.70 -2.89
N ASP A 506 -21.85 18.73 -1.74
CA ASP A 506 -20.75 19.65 -1.45
C ASP A 506 -19.40 19.11 -1.95
N VAL A 507 -19.36 17.85 -2.43
CA VAL A 507 -18.17 17.28 -3.06
C VAL A 507 -17.88 18.04 -4.36
N PRO A 508 -16.73 18.74 -4.45
CA PRO A 508 -16.37 19.46 -5.65
C PRO A 508 -16.10 18.48 -6.79
N GLU A 509 -16.36 18.90 -8.03
CA GLU A 509 -15.88 18.15 -9.18
C GLU A 509 -14.35 18.04 -9.12
N LEU A 510 -13.83 16.91 -9.56
CA LEU A 510 -12.40 16.74 -9.72
C LEU A 510 -11.95 17.71 -10.82
N GLU A 511 -11.30 18.81 -10.43
CA GLU A 511 -10.51 19.58 -11.39
C GLU A 511 -9.50 18.61 -12.03
N ALA A 512 -9.39 18.64 -13.37
CA ALA A 512 -8.66 17.66 -14.16
C ALA A 512 -7.16 17.49 -13.81
N ALA A 513 -6.65 18.22 -12.82
CA ALA A 513 -5.26 18.25 -12.38
C ALA A 513 -5.02 17.67 -10.96
N VAL A 514 -6.03 17.37 -10.13
CA VAL A 514 -5.76 16.87 -8.76
C VAL A 514 -5.74 15.34 -8.74
N ILE A 515 -4.72 14.75 -9.36
CA ILE A 515 -4.42 13.32 -9.26
C ILE A 515 -3.02 13.15 -8.66
N ALA A 516 -2.87 13.40 -7.36
CA ALA A 516 -1.68 12.95 -6.64
C ALA A 516 -1.97 12.71 -5.16
N GLN A 517 -1.99 11.43 -4.81
CA GLN A 517 -1.54 10.89 -3.53
C GLN A 517 -2.18 11.49 -2.27
N VAL A 518 -3.41 11.07 -1.99
CA VAL A 518 -3.77 10.76 -0.60
C VAL A 518 -3.49 9.27 -0.43
N GLU A 519 -2.36 8.93 0.18
CA GLU A 519 -2.20 7.59 0.76
C GLU A 519 -3.44 7.30 1.61
N PRO A 520 -4.00 6.08 1.55
CA PRO A 520 -5.07 5.74 2.48
C PRO A 520 -4.50 5.85 3.89
N THR A 521 -4.89 6.89 4.62
CA THR A 521 -4.82 6.85 6.07
C THR A 521 -5.55 5.58 6.49
N LEU A 522 -4.78 4.64 7.02
CA LEU A 522 -5.27 3.39 7.60
C LEU A 522 -6.49 3.66 8.50
N PRO A 523 -7.46 2.73 8.55
CA PRO A 523 -8.78 2.99 9.12
C PRO A 523 -8.69 3.48 10.57
N PRO A 524 -9.61 4.37 11.01
CA PRO A 524 -9.71 4.75 12.40
C PRO A 524 -10.07 3.51 13.24
N GLU A 525 -9.29 3.22 14.28
CA GLU A 525 -9.69 2.25 15.30
C GLU A 525 -11.04 2.65 15.91
N ALA A 526 -11.88 1.64 16.12
CA ALA A 526 -13.09 1.75 16.93
C ALA A 526 -12.72 2.28 18.32
N SER A 527 -13.38 3.36 18.74
CA SER A 527 -13.17 3.96 20.06
C SER A 527 -13.47 2.94 21.17
N GLY A 528 -12.43 2.38 21.78
CA GLY A 528 -12.53 1.67 23.03
C GLY A 528 -12.93 2.65 24.14
N GLN A 529 -14.10 2.41 24.75
CA GLN A 529 -14.54 3.08 25.97
C GLN A 529 -13.47 2.94 27.06
N LYS A 530 -12.92 4.07 27.51
CA LYS A 530 -12.22 4.13 28.80
C LYS A 530 -13.24 3.92 29.91
N THR A 531 -13.29 2.70 30.45
CA THR A 531 -13.83 2.45 31.79
C THR A 531 -12.94 3.16 32.80
N SER A 532 -13.41 4.28 33.34
CA SER A 532 -12.80 4.94 34.49
C SER A 532 -13.25 4.22 35.77
N LEU A 533 -12.36 3.41 36.32
CA LEU A 533 -12.38 3.07 37.74
C LEU A 533 -11.92 4.31 38.51
N SER A 534 -12.83 4.93 39.26
CA SER A 534 -12.48 5.83 40.35
C SER A 534 -13.18 5.36 41.62
N GLU A 535 -12.36 4.90 42.56
CA GLU A 535 -12.74 4.64 43.93
C GLU A 535 -12.86 5.96 44.71
N MET A 536 -13.87 5.98 45.58
CA MET A 536 -13.96 6.66 46.87
C MET A 536 -13.90 8.19 46.94
N GLY A 537 -15.05 8.74 47.33
CA GLY A 537 -15.16 10.08 47.92
C GLY A 537 -16.59 10.44 48.28
N SER A 538 -17.11 9.89 49.39
CA SER A 538 -18.32 10.44 50.04
C SER A 538 -18.03 11.87 50.50
N PRO A 539 -18.99 12.81 50.40
CA PRO A 539 -19.76 13.08 51.61
C PRO A 539 -21.26 13.37 51.39
N ARG A 540 -21.98 13.12 52.49
CA ARG A 540 -23.38 13.45 52.78
C ARG A 540 -23.74 14.90 52.43
N PHE A 541 -24.96 15.14 51.94
CA PHE A 541 -25.99 15.90 52.69
C PHE A 541 -27.39 15.79 52.06
N GLN A 542 -28.36 15.72 52.98
CA GLN A 542 -29.82 15.57 52.95
C GLN A 542 -30.68 16.51 52.08
N CYS A 543 -31.69 15.91 51.42
CA CYS A 543 -33.15 16.02 51.64
C CYS A 543 -34.02 17.20 51.11
N ASN A 544 -35.22 16.78 50.66
CA ASN A 544 -36.50 17.48 50.40
C ASN A 544 -36.60 18.29 49.09
N LYS A 545 -37.61 18.14 48.23
CA LYS A 545 -39.01 17.67 48.34
C LYS A 545 -39.40 16.86 47.09
#